data_AF-A0A0J7MTM1-F1
#
_entry.id   AF-A0A0J7MTM1-F1
#
_cell.length_a   1.000
_cell.length_b   1.000
_cell.length_c   1.000
_cell.angle_alpha   90.00
_cell.angle_beta   90.00
_cell.angle_gamma   90.00
#
_symmetry.space_group_name_H-M   'P 1'
#
loop_
_entity.id
_entity.type
_entity.pdbx_description
1 polymer ?
#
loop_
_entity_poly.entity_id
_entity_poly.type
_entity_poly.pdbx_seq_one_letter_code
_entity_poly.pdbx_strand_id
1 'polypeptide(L)'
;MPRPIIIDCDPGLDDAIALAMALRSPELDIKAITTSAGNQTPEKTLHNALGLLTLMQREDIPVAAGAARPLMRELVIADYIYGKTGMGNTHLP
;
A
#
# COMPACT_ATOMS: atom_id res chain seq x y z
N MET A 1 -9.80 -24.01 -0.07
CA MET A 1 -9.95 -22.92 -1.05
C MET A 1 -9.24 -21.69 -0.49
N PRO A 2 -8.53 -20.90 -1.32
CA PRO A 2 -7.94 -19.64 -0.87
C PRO A 2 -9.02 -18.69 -0.35
N ARG A 3 -8.69 -17.90 0.67
CA ARG A 3 -9.61 -16.95 1.29
C ARG A 3 -9.67 -15.66 0.46
N PRO A 4 -10.84 -15.24 -0.04
CA PRO A 4 -10.95 -13.99 -0.77
C PRO A 4 -10.81 -12.80 0.19
N ILE A 5 -9.94 -11.84 -0.15
CA ILE A 5 -9.70 -10.63 0.65
C ILE A 5 -9.54 -9.37 -0.22
N ILE A 6 -9.81 -8.22 0.38
CA ILE A 6 -9.36 -6.91 -0.09
C ILE A 6 -8.39 -6.40 0.96
N ILE A 7 -7.25 -5.85 0.54
CA ILE A 7 -6.27 -5.24 1.44
C ILE A 7 -6.41 -3.73 1.33
N ASP A 8 -6.78 -3.08 2.44
CA ASP A 8 -6.74 -1.63 2.57
C ASP A 8 -5.51 -1.27 3.40
N CYS A 9 -4.61 -0.45 2.86
CA CYS A 9 -3.36 -0.08 3.51
C CYS A 9 -2.86 1.30 3.07
N ASP A 10 -1.86 1.85 3.75
CA ASP A 10 -1.24 3.12 3.43
C ASP A 10 0.28 2.93 3.25
N PRO A 11 0.74 2.30 2.16
CA PRO A 11 2.02 1.62 2.14
C PRO A 11 3.23 2.41 2.68
N GLY A 12 3.61 2.05 3.91
CA GLY A 12 4.91 2.27 4.52
C GLY A 12 5.79 1.02 4.45
N LEU A 13 6.83 0.97 5.28
CA LEU A 13 7.78 -0.15 5.28
C LEU A 13 7.14 -1.48 5.73
N ASP A 14 6.30 -1.44 6.75
CA ASP A 14 5.62 -2.61 7.28
C ASP A 14 4.50 -3.11 6.37
N ASP A 15 3.72 -2.21 5.77
CA ASP A 15 2.74 -2.57 4.73
C ASP A 15 3.40 -3.21 3.52
N ALA A 16 4.59 -2.73 3.10
CA ALA A 16 5.32 -3.33 2.00
C ALA A 16 5.65 -4.80 2.27
N ILE A 17 6.08 -5.11 3.49
CA ILE A 17 6.36 -6.48 3.94
C ILE A 17 5.06 -7.28 3.98
N ALA A 18 3.98 -6.72 4.55
CA ALA A 18 2.67 -7.38 4.62
C ALA A 18 2.11 -7.71 3.22
N LEU A 19 2.20 -6.77 2.27
CA LEU A 19 1.83 -6.98 0.87
C LEU A 19 2.70 -8.05 0.22
N ALA A 20 4.03 -8.00 0.38
CA ALA A 20 4.92 -9.02 -0.17
C ALA A 20 4.59 -10.43 0.35
N MET A 21 4.29 -10.55 1.65
CA MET A 21 3.85 -11.81 2.26
C MET A 21 2.49 -12.27 1.71
N ALA A 22 1.52 -11.37 1.64
CA ALA A 22 0.16 -11.68 1.17
C ALA A 22 0.16 -12.11 -0.30
N LEU A 23 0.88 -11.40 -1.17
CA LEU A 23 0.99 -11.68 -2.61
C LEU A 23 1.65 -13.04 -2.92
N ARG A 24 2.43 -13.57 -1.97
CA ARG A 24 3.10 -14.88 -2.07
C ARG A 24 2.37 -15.99 -1.32
N SER A 25 1.29 -15.68 -0.60
CA SER A 25 0.54 -16.68 0.15
C SER A 25 -0.46 -17.41 -0.75
N PRO A 26 -0.36 -18.74 -0.92
CA PRO A 26 -1.36 -19.52 -1.64
C PRO A 26 -2.69 -19.63 -0.90
N GLU A 27 -2.73 -19.21 0.37
CA GLU A 27 -3.93 -19.23 1.21
C GLU A 27 -4.87 -18.06 0.93
N LEU A 28 -4.41 -17.03 0.19
CA LEU A 28 -5.15 -15.78 -0.05
C LEU A 28 -5.48 -15.59 -1.53
N ASP A 29 -6.72 -15.20 -1.81
CA ASP A 29 -7.19 -14.72 -3.12
C ASP A 29 -7.41 -13.21 -3.01
N ILE A 30 -6.38 -12.43 -3.34
CA ILE A 30 -6.42 -10.97 -3.26
C ILE A 30 -7.26 -10.44 -4.42
N LYS A 31 -8.43 -9.88 -4.12
CA LYS A 31 -9.37 -9.37 -5.13
C LYS A 31 -9.06 -7.94 -5.56
N ALA A 32 -8.52 -7.15 -4.65
CA ALA A 32 -8.15 -5.75 -4.87
C ALA A 32 -7.23 -5.26 -3.75
N ILE A 33 -6.51 -4.17 -4.03
CA ILE A 33 -5.80 -3.37 -3.03
C ILE A 33 -6.37 -1.95 -3.07
N THR A 34 -6.66 -1.39 -1.91
CA THR A 34 -7.07 0.02 -1.76
C THR A 34 -6.07 0.77 -0.92
N THR A 35 -5.86 2.05 -1.23
CA THR A 35 -4.92 2.88 -0.47
C THR A 35 -5.60 3.94 0.36
N SER A 36 -5.17 4.09 1.61
CA SER A 36 -5.53 5.21 2.48
C SER A 36 -4.35 6.19 2.66
N ALA A 37 -4.63 7.36 3.22
CA ALA A 37 -3.63 8.36 3.60
C ALA A 37 -3.33 8.25 5.10
N GLY A 38 -2.05 8.22 5.47
CA GLY A 38 -1.60 8.01 6.84
C GLY A 38 -0.08 8.09 6.93
N ASN A 39 0.62 7.00 6.68
CA ASN A 39 2.09 6.96 6.65
C ASN A 39 2.68 8.03 5.72
N GLN A 40 2.02 8.28 4.59
CA GLN A 40 2.33 9.33 3.63
C GLN A 40 1.07 9.95 3.01
N THR A 41 1.28 10.93 2.13
CA THR A 41 0.21 11.55 1.32
C THR A 41 -0.49 10.48 0.47
N PRO A 42 -1.79 10.67 0.13
CA PRO A 42 -2.54 9.68 -0.66
C PRO A 42 -1.89 9.35 -2.01
N GLU A 43 -1.23 10.33 -2.63
CA GLU A 43 -0.51 10.14 -3.90
C GLU A 43 0.69 9.20 -3.73
N LYS A 44 1.42 9.33 -2.63
CA LYS A 44 2.60 8.50 -2.34
C LYS A 44 2.20 7.10 -1.90
N THR A 45 1.17 6.96 -1.07
CA THR A 45 0.69 5.63 -0.66
C THR A 45 0.16 4.86 -1.87
N LEU A 46 -0.56 5.52 -2.78
CA LEU A 46 -0.95 4.96 -4.06
C LEU A 46 0.24 4.56 -4.93
N HIS A 47 1.21 5.47 -5.12
CA HIS A 47 2.41 5.19 -5.89
C HIS A 47 3.18 3.99 -5.32
N ASN A 48 3.33 3.93 -3.99
CA ASN A 48 4.00 2.83 -3.32
C ASN A 48 3.27 1.49 -3.53
N ALA A 49 1.93 1.45 -3.44
CA ALA A 49 1.16 0.24 -3.74
C ALA A 49 1.40 -0.24 -5.17
N LEU A 50 1.34 0.68 -6.15
CA LEU A 50 1.56 0.38 -7.56
C LEU A 50 3.00 -0.13 -7.81
N GLY A 51 4.00 0.58 -7.31
CA GLY A 51 5.41 0.21 -7.46
C GLY A 51 5.74 -1.14 -6.80
N LEU A 52 5.10 -1.47 -5.67
CA LEU A 52 5.23 -2.79 -5.05
C LEU A 52 4.60 -3.90 -5.92
N LEU A 53 3.42 -3.68 -6.48
CA LEU A 53 2.82 -4.65 -7.40
C LEU A 53 3.66 -4.84 -8.66
N THR A 54 4.21 -3.76 -9.22
CA THR A 54 5.12 -3.83 -10.37
C THR A 54 6.40 -4.60 -10.02
N LEU A 55 7.03 -4.30 -8.89
CA LEU A 55 8.20 -5.04 -8.40
C LEU A 55 7.90 -6.54 -8.23
N MET A 56 6.69 -6.86 -7.79
CA MET A 56 6.25 -8.23 -7.50
C MET A 56 5.63 -8.94 -8.70
N GLN A 57 5.53 -8.29 -9.87
CA GLN A 57 4.90 -8.81 -11.09
C GLN A 57 3.45 -9.26 -10.86
N ARG A 58 2.67 -8.42 -10.15
CA ARG A 58 1.28 -8.66 -9.78
C ARG A 58 0.35 -7.51 -10.17
N GLU A 59 0.65 -6.86 -11.29
CA GLU A 59 -0.16 -5.79 -11.89
C GLU A 59 -1.54 -6.27 -12.36
N ASP A 60 -1.81 -7.58 -12.32
CA ASP A 60 -3.14 -8.18 -12.52
C ASP A 60 -4.14 -7.78 -11.43
N ILE A 61 -3.67 -7.41 -10.24
CA ILE A 61 -4.53 -7.02 -9.12
C ILE A 61 -4.97 -5.57 -9.28
N PRO A 62 -6.28 -5.27 -9.27
CA PRO A 62 -6.76 -3.89 -9.36
C PRO A 62 -6.40 -3.10 -8.11
N VAL A 63 -5.91 -1.88 -8.31
CA VAL A 63 -5.61 -0.92 -7.24
C VAL A 63 -6.52 0.29 -7.36
N ALA A 64 -7.10 0.74 -6.24
CA ALA A 64 -7.91 1.96 -6.20
C ALA A 64 -7.46 2.89 -5.07
N ALA A 65 -7.32 4.18 -5.40
CA ALA A 65 -7.05 5.21 -4.41
C ALA A 65 -8.29 5.48 -3.55
N GLY A 66 -8.11 5.53 -2.24
CA GLY A 66 -9.16 5.81 -1.27
C GLY A 66 -9.24 7.28 -0.85
N ALA A 67 -9.60 7.50 0.41
CA ALA A 67 -9.82 8.84 0.94
C ALA A 67 -8.50 9.63 1.08
N ALA A 68 -8.49 10.86 0.58
CA ALA A 68 -7.31 11.74 0.64
C ALA A 68 -7.00 12.31 2.03
N ARG A 69 -7.96 12.23 2.97
CA ARG A 69 -7.84 12.80 4.31
C ARG A 69 -8.75 12.09 5.32
N PRO A 70 -8.49 12.22 6.64
CA PRO A 70 -9.42 11.76 7.66
C PRO A 70 -10.78 12.46 7.56
N LEU A 71 -11.81 11.80 8.09
CA LEU A 71 -13.20 12.28 8.03
C LEU A 71 -13.38 13.65 8.70
N MET A 72 -12.79 13.84 9.89
CA MET A 72 -13.02 15.01 10.76
C MET A 72 -11.74 15.64 11.33
N ARG A 73 -10.56 15.26 10.83
CA ARG A 73 -9.27 15.78 11.29
C ARG A 73 -8.38 16.11 10.12
N GLU A 74 -7.39 16.95 10.37
CA GLU A 74 -6.31 17.17 9.43
C GLU A 74 -5.48 15.89 9.28
N LEU A 75 -4.97 15.68 8.06
CA LEU A 75 -4.05 14.58 7.79
C LEU A 75 -2.70 14.92 8.43
N VAL A 76 -2.20 14.02 9.27
CA VAL A 76 -0.84 14.06 9.80
C VAL A 76 -0.12 12.86 9.23
N ILE A 77 1.03 13.09 8.59
CA ILE A 77 1.84 12.04 7.98
C ILE A 77 3.01 11.63 8.88
N ALA A 78 3.51 10.40 8.71
CA ALA A 78 4.62 9.84 9.47
C ALA A 78 5.93 9.84 8.66
N ASP A 79 6.24 10.94 7.96
CA ASP A 79 7.42 11.05 7.11
C ASP A 79 8.76 10.91 7.86
N TYR A 80 8.79 11.27 9.15
CA TYR A 80 9.92 11.08 10.05
C TYR A 80 10.23 9.61 10.36
N ILE A 81 9.26 8.70 10.20
CA ILE A 81 9.43 7.25 10.38
C ILE A 81 9.76 6.59 9.04
N TYR A 82 8.99 6.94 8.00
CA TYR A 82 8.99 6.20 6.73
C TYR A 82 9.77 6.89 5.60
N GLY A 83 10.43 8.01 5.88
CA GLY A 83 11.20 8.79 4.91
C GLY A 83 10.31 9.54 3.92
N LYS A 84 10.95 10.35 3.05
CA LYS A 84 10.25 11.28 2.14
C LYS A 84 9.32 10.58 1.14
N THR A 85 9.57 9.32 0.80
CA THR A 85 8.76 8.54 -0.15
C THR A 85 7.75 7.63 0.55
N GLY A 86 7.89 7.39 1.85
CA GLY A 86 7.18 6.31 2.56
C GLY A 86 7.91 4.95 2.50
N MET A 87 9.00 4.86 1.73
CA MET A 87 9.81 3.64 1.55
C MET A 87 11.26 3.85 2.00
N GLY A 88 11.49 4.70 2.99
CA GLY A 88 12.83 5.07 3.46
C GLY A 88 13.66 5.72 2.35
N ASN A 89 14.79 5.11 2.02
CA ASN A 89 15.68 5.53 0.93
C ASN A 89 15.54 4.66 -0.34
N THR A 90 14.52 3.80 -0.38
CA THR A 90 14.29 2.90 -1.52
C THR A 90 13.53 3.62 -2.63
N HIS A 91 13.85 3.25 -3.86
CA HIS A 91 13.11 3.66 -5.05
C HIS A 91 12.42 2.44 -5.66
N LEU A 92 11.10 2.49 -5.71
CA LEU A 92 10.29 1.50 -6.41
C LEU A 92 10.24 1.85 -7.91
N PRO A 93 10.08 0.83 -8.77
CA PRO A 93 9.94 1.02 -10.21
C PRO A 93 8.70 1.82 -10.60
#